data_AF-A0A2D6NY65-F1
#
_entry.id   AF-A0A2D6NY65-F1
#
_cell.length_a   1.000
_cell.length_b   1.000
_cell.length_c   1.000
_cell.angle_alpha   90.00
_cell.angle_beta   90.00
_cell.angle_gamma   90.00
#
_symmetry.space_group_name_H-M   'P 1'
#
loop_
_entity.id
_entity.type
_entity.pdbx_description
1 polymer ?
#
loop_
_entity_poly.entity_id
_entity_poly.type
_entity_poly.pdbx_seq_one_letter_code
_entity_poly.pdbx_strand_id
1 'polypeptide(L)'
;MFLVTWSNKMNQVRIRDMDLGDVAEVYSLGSQESKFCVVEEEEGFWRRDILENWVNSYDDVSIIAESGGDLVGFFLATYHPVTRKGTLENAFVKPGYRERGIAARMYEEVEKRLIEKNAAYICGFVETKNQTSLGLIEKFGFLRDKEYHWMIKFL
;
A
#
# COMPACT_ATOMS: atom_id res chain seq x y z
N MET A 1 25.00 27.74 -24.31
CA MET A 1 23.58 27.64 -23.93
C MET A 1 23.11 26.23 -24.27
N PHE A 2 23.31 25.27 -23.37
CA PHE A 2 22.83 23.90 -23.50
C PHE A 2 21.86 23.65 -22.35
N LEU A 3 20.58 23.97 -22.58
CA LEU A 3 19.49 23.52 -21.71
C LEU A 3 19.31 22.04 -22.00
N VAL A 4 20.03 21.23 -21.22
CA VAL A 4 19.90 19.79 -21.18
C VAL A 4 18.46 19.48 -20.73
N THR A 5 17.64 19.04 -21.68
CA THR A 5 16.25 18.60 -21.55
C THR A 5 16.15 17.24 -20.82
N TRP A 6 16.81 17.13 -19.66
CA TRP A 6 16.74 15.98 -18.75
C TRP A 6 15.83 16.24 -17.54
N SER A 7 15.03 17.31 -17.57
CA SER A 7 14.15 17.64 -16.43
C SER A 7 12.71 17.12 -16.61
N ASN A 8 12.26 16.82 -17.84
CA ASN A 8 10.82 16.71 -18.11
C ASN A 8 10.25 15.29 -18.25
N LYS A 9 11.05 14.23 -18.07
CA LYS A 9 10.55 12.84 -18.02
C LYS A 9 10.39 12.28 -16.60
N MET A 10 10.90 12.96 -15.57
CA MET A 10 10.93 12.46 -14.20
C MET A 10 9.75 12.91 -13.31
N ASN A 11 8.76 13.64 -13.83
CA ASN A 11 7.97 14.53 -12.97
C ASN A 11 6.45 14.34 -12.91
N GLN A 12 5.87 13.20 -13.32
CA GLN A 12 4.47 12.92 -12.98
C GLN A 12 4.29 11.47 -12.57
N VAL A 13 4.47 11.21 -11.27
CA VAL A 13 3.89 10.02 -10.65
C VAL A 13 2.38 10.24 -10.56
N ARG A 14 1.62 9.43 -11.29
CA ARG A 14 0.16 9.40 -11.24
C ARG A 14 -0.29 8.38 -10.20
N ILE A 15 -1.28 8.74 -9.40
CA ILE A 15 -1.96 7.81 -8.50
C ILE A 15 -3.32 7.50 -9.11
N ARG A 16 -3.67 6.23 -9.20
CA ARG A 16 -4.93 5.77 -9.77
C ARG A 16 -5.36 4.46 -9.12
N ASP A 17 -6.59 4.06 -9.40
CA ASP A 17 -7.11 2.76 -9.02
C ASP A 17 -6.26 1.66 -9.63
N MET A 18 -6.07 0.60 -8.84
CA MET A 18 -5.59 -0.67 -9.33
C MET A 18 -6.67 -1.29 -10.22
N ASP A 19 -6.29 -1.78 -11.40
CA ASP A 19 -7.16 -2.56 -12.27
C ASP A 19 -6.64 -4.00 -12.46
N LEU A 20 -7.40 -4.82 -13.19
CA LEU A 20 -7.06 -6.23 -13.40
C LEU A 20 -5.72 -6.41 -14.16
N GLY A 21 -5.31 -5.43 -14.97
CA GLY A 21 -4.04 -5.43 -15.68
C GLY A 21 -2.84 -5.22 -14.75
N ASP A 22 -3.02 -4.57 -13.61
CA ASP A 22 -1.96 -4.32 -12.63
C ASP A 22 -1.69 -5.53 -11.72
N VAL A 23 -2.66 -6.45 -11.56
CA VAL A 23 -2.62 -7.56 -10.59
C VAL A 23 -1.33 -8.37 -10.69
N ALA A 24 -0.90 -8.69 -11.91
CA ALA A 24 0.29 -9.51 -12.11
C ALA A 24 1.56 -8.81 -11.60
N GLU A 25 1.69 -7.50 -11.82
CA GLU A 25 2.84 -6.73 -11.35
C GLU A 25 2.77 -6.46 -9.84
N VAL A 26 1.59 -6.16 -9.29
CA VAL A 26 1.39 -6.01 -7.84
C VAL A 26 1.75 -7.30 -7.11
N TYR A 27 1.28 -8.45 -7.59
CA TYR A 27 1.67 -9.76 -7.06
C TYR A 27 3.19 -9.96 -7.14
N SER A 28 3.78 -9.71 -8.31
CA SER A 28 5.23 -9.89 -8.49
C SER A 28 6.07 -9.04 -7.54
N LEU A 29 5.66 -7.79 -7.28
CA LEU A 29 6.37 -6.90 -6.37
C LEU A 29 6.13 -7.26 -4.91
N GLY A 30 4.89 -7.55 -4.53
CA GLY A 30 4.52 -7.88 -3.16
C GLY A 30 5.14 -9.19 -2.69
N SER A 31 5.08 -10.24 -3.51
CA SER A 31 5.66 -11.55 -3.18
C SER A 31 7.19 -11.56 -3.03
N GLN A 32 7.87 -10.50 -3.49
CA GLN A 32 9.32 -10.33 -3.33
C GLN A 32 9.71 -9.50 -2.10
N GLU A 33 8.76 -8.81 -1.46
CA GLU A 33 9.04 -8.01 -0.26
C GLU A 33 8.94 -8.90 0.98
N SER A 34 10.09 -9.30 1.50
CA SER A 34 10.18 -10.20 2.66
C SER A 34 9.46 -9.67 3.90
N LYS A 35 9.29 -8.34 4.04
CA LYS A 35 8.57 -7.73 5.16
C LYS A 35 7.06 -7.93 5.13
N PHE A 36 6.50 -8.40 4.02
CA PHE A 36 5.09 -8.80 3.95
C PHE A 36 4.87 -10.23 4.43
N CYS A 37 5.93 -11.03 4.48
CA CYS A 37 5.89 -12.38 5.01
C CYS A 37 5.82 -12.36 6.54
N VAL A 38 4.67 -12.75 7.09
CA VAL A 38 4.45 -12.82 8.54
C VAL A 38 4.69 -14.24 9.08
N VAL A 39 4.65 -15.25 8.21
CA VAL A 39 4.83 -16.66 8.55
C VAL A 39 5.76 -17.29 7.51
N GLU A 40 6.93 -17.78 7.93
CA GLU A 40 7.97 -18.31 7.04
C GLU A 40 7.50 -19.50 6.17
N GLU A 41 6.48 -20.22 6.63
CA GLU A 41 5.92 -21.41 5.97
C GLU A 41 4.85 -21.08 4.92
N GLU A 42 4.55 -19.80 4.67
CA GLU A 42 3.49 -19.36 3.77
C GLU A 42 3.97 -18.49 2.59
N GLU A 43 3.10 -18.37 1.58
CA GLU A 43 3.21 -17.29 0.59
C GLU A 43 3.08 -15.95 1.33
N GLY A 44 4.20 -15.24 1.47
CA GLY A 44 4.29 -14.00 2.24
C GLY A 44 3.54 -12.79 1.67
N PHE A 45 2.62 -12.99 0.73
CA PHE A 45 1.80 -11.94 0.13
C PHE A 45 0.49 -12.53 -0.44
N TRP A 46 -0.48 -11.67 -0.74
CA TRP A 46 -1.78 -12.06 -1.28
C TRP A 46 -1.65 -12.81 -2.61
N ARG A 47 -2.37 -13.93 -2.73
CA ARG A 47 -2.55 -14.64 -4.00
C ARG A 47 -3.27 -13.77 -5.04
N ARG A 48 -3.02 -14.03 -6.32
CA ARG A 48 -3.58 -13.24 -7.43
C ARG A 48 -5.11 -13.18 -7.44
N ASP A 49 -5.79 -14.29 -7.16
CA ASP A 49 -7.25 -14.34 -7.09
C ASP A 49 -7.81 -13.45 -5.95
N ILE A 50 -7.06 -13.29 -4.86
CA ILE A 50 -7.43 -12.36 -3.79
C ILE A 50 -7.23 -10.90 -4.21
N LEU A 51 -6.14 -10.60 -4.93
CA LEU A 51 -5.91 -9.27 -5.49
C LEU A 51 -6.95 -8.89 -6.54
N GLU A 52 -7.41 -9.85 -7.36
CA GLU A 52 -8.53 -9.65 -8.29
C GLU A 52 -9.83 -9.33 -7.56
N ASN A 53 -10.09 -9.99 -6.41
CA ASN A 53 -11.24 -9.65 -5.57
C ASN A 53 -11.16 -8.22 -5.02
N TRP A 54 -9.96 -7.75 -4.66
CA TRP A 54 -9.76 -6.36 -4.24
C TRP A 54 -10.01 -5.35 -5.35
N VAL A 55 -9.63 -5.63 -6.59
CA VAL A 55 -9.97 -4.76 -7.74
C VAL A 55 -11.48 -4.67 -7.93
N ASN A 56 -12.20 -5.75 -7.69
CA ASN A 56 -13.66 -5.80 -7.84
C ASN A 56 -14.42 -5.41 -6.57
N SER A 57 -13.74 -5.11 -5.48
CA SER A 57 -14.37 -4.78 -4.20
C SER A 57 -14.95 -3.37 -4.25
N TYR A 58 -16.23 -3.24 -3.89
CA TYR A 58 -16.85 -1.94 -3.74
C TYR A 58 -16.30 -1.19 -2.52
N ASP A 59 -15.99 -1.91 -1.45
CA ASP A 59 -15.65 -1.31 -0.16
C ASP A 59 -14.16 -1.04 0.00
N ASP A 60 -13.30 -1.95 -0.49
CA ASP A 60 -11.86 -1.84 -0.29
C ASP A 60 -11.22 -0.77 -1.19
N VAL A 61 -10.01 -0.36 -0.84
CA VAL A 61 -9.26 0.69 -1.54
C VAL A 61 -7.92 0.13 -1.99
N SER A 62 -7.81 -0.11 -3.29
CA SER A 62 -6.60 -0.58 -3.95
C SER A 62 -6.13 0.44 -4.97
N ILE A 63 -4.97 1.03 -4.74
CA ILE A 63 -4.40 2.05 -5.61
C ILE A 63 -2.96 1.71 -6.00
N ILE A 64 -2.54 2.23 -7.15
CA ILE A 64 -1.18 2.13 -7.65
C ILE A 64 -0.60 3.52 -7.93
N ALA A 65 0.73 3.62 -7.84
CA ALA A 65 1.50 4.74 -8.31
C ALA A 65 2.19 4.35 -9.63
N GLU A 66 1.99 5.16 -10.68
CA GLU A 66 2.53 4.93 -12.02
C GLU A 66 3.46 6.07 -12.42
N SER A 67 4.61 5.76 -13.03
CA SER A 67 5.54 6.75 -13.54
C SER A 67 6.06 6.32 -14.91
N GLY A 68 5.76 7.10 -15.95
CA GLY A 68 6.20 6.78 -17.31
C GLY A 68 5.61 5.50 -17.89
N GLY A 69 4.44 5.06 -17.39
CA GLY A 69 3.79 3.80 -17.77
C GLY A 69 4.17 2.61 -16.88
N ASP A 70 5.17 2.75 -16.01
CA ASP A 70 5.59 1.69 -15.09
C ASP A 70 4.87 1.83 -13.74
N LEU A 71 4.40 0.72 -13.18
CA LEU A 71 3.91 0.67 -11.80
C LEU A 71 5.11 0.80 -10.85
N VAL A 72 5.16 1.86 -10.05
CA VAL A 72 6.29 2.18 -9.15
C VAL A 72 5.94 2.02 -7.68
N GLY A 73 4.67 1.80 -7.37
CA GLY A 73 4.21 1.48 -6.02
C GLY A 73 2.75 1.08 -6.00
N PHE A 74 2.32 0.53 -4.88
CA PHE A 74 0.92 0.20 -4.61
C PHE A 74 0.59 0.46 -3.14
N PHE A 75 -0.70 0.65 -2.86
CA PHE A 75 -1.24 0.74 -1.52
C PHE A 75 -2.57 0.00 -1.49
N LEU A 76 -2.67 -0.98 -0.58
CA LEU A 76 -3.84 -1.81 -0.41
C LEU A 76 -4.40 -1.62 1.01
N ALA A 77 -5.69 -1.33 1.09
CA ALA A 77 -6.40 -1.15 2.34
C ALA A 77 -7.81 -1.73 2.26
N THR A 78 -8.27 -2.32 3.36
CA THR A 78 -9.63 -2.84 3.48
C THR A 78 -10.54 -1.87 4.23
N TYR A 79 -11.84 -1.96 3.97
CA TYR A 79 -12.87 -1.25 4.73
C TYR A 79 -13.95 -2.21 5.22
N HIS A 80 -14.24 -2.18 6.52
CA HIS A 80 -15.32 -2.95 7.10
C HIS A 80 -16.50 -2.02 7.49
N PRO A 81 -17.61 -2.01 6.74
CA PRO A 81 -18.70 -1.04 6.92
C PRO A 81 -19.36 -1.08 8.30
N VAL A 82 -19.56 -2.28 8.87
CA VAL A 82 -20.29 -2.43 10.14
C VAL A 82 -19.53 -1.79 11.31
N THR A 83 -18.21 -1.95 11.34
CA THR A 83 -17.36 -1.33 12.39
C THR A 83 -16.81 0.03 11.97
N ARG A 84 -17.04 0.44 10.72
CA ARG A 84 -16.47 1.62 10.09
C ARG A 84 -14.94 1.67 10.23
N LYS A 85 -14.30 0.51 10.06
CA LYS A 85 -12.85 0.33 10.28
C LYS A 85 -12.13 0.26 8.94
N GLY A 86 -11.17 1.15 8.71
CA GLY A 86 -10.16 1.00 7.66
C GLY A 86 -8.97 0.20 8.17
N THR A 87 -8.41 -0.70 7.37
CA THR A 87 -7.16 -1.42 7.71
C THR A 87 -6.15 -1.25 6.58
N LEU A 88 -4.97 -0.74 6.90
CA LEU A 88 -3.84 -0.69 5.98
C LEU A 88 -3.20 -2.07 5.94
N GLU A 89 -3.18 -2.69 4.76
CA GLU A 89 -2.67 -4.06 4.60
C GLU A 89 -1.23 -4.04 4.13
N ASN A 90 -0.98 -3.55 2.91
CA ASN A 90 0.36 -3.48 2.34
C ASN A 90 0.56 -2.21 1.53
N ALA A 91 1.73 -1.59 1.71
CA ALA A 91 2.16 -0.45 0.92
C ALA A 91 3.59 -0.68 0.44
N PHE A 92 3.83 -0.46 -0.84
CA PHE A 92 5.12 -0.67 -1.46
C PHE A 92 5.47 0.49 -2.40
N VAL A 93 6.74 0.86 -2.41
CA VAL A 93 7.32 1.76 -3.41
C VAL A 93 8.65 1.16 -3.86
N LYS A 94 8.87 1.04 -5.17
CA LYS A 94 10.12 0.55 -5.77
C LYS A 94 11.31 1.35 -5.20
N PRO A 95 12.42 0.71 -4.79
CA PRO A 95 13.53 1.38 -4.11
C PRO A 95 14.03 2.68 -4.77
N GLY A 96 14.18 2.69 -6.10
CA GLY A 96 14.61 3.88 -6.85
C GLY A 96 13.63 5.06 -6.84
N TYR A 97 12.38 4.84 -6.41
CA TYR A 97 11.30 5.82 -6.34
C TYR A 97 10.96 6.26 -4.89
N ARG A 98 11.66 5.70 -3.88
CA ARG A 98 11.48 6.08 -2.47
C ARG A 98 12.01 7.49 -2.19
N GLU A 99 11.64 8.04 -1.04
CA GLU A 99 12.03 9.39 -0.57
C GLU A 99 11.54 10.54 -1.48
N ARG A 100 10.56 10.28 -2.34
CA ARG A 100 9.93 11.25 -3.26
C ARG A 100 8.48 11.60 -2.90
N GLY A 101 8.05 11.26 -1.68
CA GLY A 101 6.67 11.50 -1.22
C GLY A 101 5.60 10.61 -1.84
N ILE A 102 5.95 9.60 -2.65
CA ILE A 102 4.97 8.73 -3.33
C ILE A 102 4.09 7.99 -2.32
N ALA A 103 4.69 7.41 -1.27
CA ALA A 103 3.92 6.70 -0.23
C ALA A 103 2.95 7.64 0.51
N ALA A 104 3.35 8.88 0.77
CA ALA A 104 2.49 9.88 1.40
C ALA A 104 1.30 10.24 0.51
N ARG A 105 1.54 10.50 -0.76
CA ARG A 105 0.47 10.80 -1.72
C ARG A 105 -0.50 9.63 -1.91
N MET A 106 0.00 8.39 -1.90
CA MET A 106 -0.86 7.20 -1.93
C MET A 106 -1.68 7.09 -0.64
N TYR A 107 -1.05 7.28 0.52
CA TYR A 107 -1.75 7.29 1.81
C TYR A 107 -2.87 8.35 1.85
N GLU A 108 -2.59 9.59 1.45
CA GLU A 108 -3.59 10.68 1.43
C GLU A 108 -4.82 10.31 0.59
N GLU A 109 -4.62 9.65 -0.56
CA GLU A 109 -5.72 9.19 -1.40
C GLU A 109 -6.49 8.03 -0.76
N VAL A 110 -5.80 7.09 -0.11
CA VAL A 110 -6.44 5.99 0.65
C VAL A 110 -7.26 6.55 1.81
N GLU A 111 -6.68 7.43 2.62
CA GLU A 111 -7.32 8.06 3.77
C GLU A 111 -8.56 8.84 3.34
N LYS A 112 -8.44 9.67 2.30
CA LYS A 112 -9.58 10.42 1.73
C LYS A 112 -10.73 9.48 1.36
N ARG A 113 -10.46 8.38 0.66
CA ARG A 113 -11.50 7.42 0.23
C ARG A 113 -12.13 6.67 1.40
N LEU A 114 -11.33 6.32 2.40
CA LEU A 114 -11.85 5.72 3.63
C LEU A 114 -12.76 6.71 4.38
N ILE A 115 -12.41 8.00 4.43
CA ILE A 115 -13.27 9.06 4.98
C ILE A 115 -14.57 9.18 4.18
N GLU A 116 -14.51 9.19 2.84
CA GLU A 116 -15.69 9.23 1.97
C GLU A 116 -16.61 8.02 2.17
N LYS A 117 -16.04 6.86 2.53
CA LYS A 117 -16.76 5.65 2.92
C LYS A 117 -17.28 5.67 4.37
N ASN A 118 -17.16 6.79 5.09
CA ASN A 118 -17.55 6.94 6.49
C ASN A 118 -16.75 6.03 7.44
N ALA A 119 -15.45 5.84 7.20
CA ALA A 119 -14.57 5.25 8.19
C ALA A 119 -14.46 6.14 9.44
N ALA A 120 -14.53 5.52 10.60
CA ALA A 120 -14.38 6.19 11.89
C ALA A 120 -12.92 6.23 12.36
N TYR A 121 -12.11 5.26 11.91
CA TYR A 121 -10.69 5.16 12.21
C TYR A 121 -9.98 4.24 11.21
N ILE A 122 -8.65 4.38 11.14
CA ILE A 122 -7.75 3.53 10.34
C ILE A 122 -6.76 2.88 11.29
N CYS A 123 -6.49 1.58 11.10
CA CYS A 123 -5.44 0.86 11.81
C CYS A 123 -4.53 0.09 10.85
N GLY A 124 -3.38 -0.35 11.32
CA GLY A 124 -2.48 -1.22 10.59
C GLY A 124 -1.48 -1.86 11.53
N PHE A 125 -0.82 -2.92 11.07
CA PHE A 125 0.27 -3.56 11.80
C PHE A 125 1.59 -3.22 11.12
N VAL A 126 2.61 -2.96 11.94
CA VAL A 126 3.97 -2.73 11.46
C VAL A 126 4.89 -3.61 12.29
N GLU A 127 5.76 -4.37 11.63
CA GLU A 127 6.79 -5.14 12.31
C GLU A 127 7.64 -4.22 13.19
N THR A 128 7.88 -4.60 14.46
CA THR A 128 8.60 -3.77 15.44
C THR A 128 10.01 -3.38 15.00
N LYS A 129 10.64 -4.17 14.13
CA LYS A 129 11.96 -3.92 13.54
C LYS A 129 11.94 -3.03 12.30
N ASN A 130 10.77 -2.80 11.68
CA ASN A 130 10.63 -2.00 10.47
C ASN A 130 10.54 -0.50 10.79
N GLN A 131 11.67 0.07 11.24
CA GLN A 131 11.77 1.48 11.67
C GLN A 131 11.37 2.48 10.58
N THR A 132 11.62 2.14 9.30
CA THR A 132 11.21 2.97 8.17
C THR A 132 9.70 3.09 8.06
N SER A 133 8.98 1.97 8.18
CA SER A 133 7.51 1.97 8.13
C SER A 133 6.91 2.61 9.38
N LEU A 134 7.48 2.34 10.57
CA LEU A 134 7.04 2.97 11.82
C LEU A 134 7.11 4.51 11.71
N GLY A 135 8.27 5.05 11.35
CA GLY A 135 8.44 6.50 11.23
C GLY A 135 7.62 7.13 10.10
N LEU A 136 7.25 6.37 9.07
CA LEU A 136 6.35 6.85 8.02
C LEU A 136 4.90 6.94 8.52
N ILE A 137 4.41 5.87 9.14
CA ILE A 137 3.02 5.78 9.62
C ILE A 137 2.78 6.77 10.78
N GLU A 138 3.76 7.01 11.66
CA GLU A 138 3.70 8.05 12.69
C GLU A 138 3.57 9.47 12.08
N LYS A 139 4.25 9.75 10.96
CA LYS A 139 4.11 11.04 10.24
C LYS A 139 2.73 11.23 9.62
N PHE A 140 2.01 10.15 9.36
CA PHE A 140 0.61 10.20 8.92
C PHE A 140 -0.38 10.42 10.08
N GLY A 141 0.12 10.52 11.32
CA GLY A 141 -0.71 10.79 12.50
C GLY A 141 -1.20 9.55 13.24
N PHE A 142 -0.70 8.36 12.91
CA PHE A 142 -1.00 7.15 13.67
C PHE A 142 -0.35 7.19 15.04
N LEU A 143 -1.09 6.68 16.03
CA LEU A 143 -0.60 6.51 17.38
C LEU A 143 -0.01 5.10 17.54
N ARG A 144 1.25 5.01 17.97
CA ARG A 144 1.86 3.76 18.41
C ARG A 144 1.56 3.55 19.89
N ASP A 145 1.07 2.35 20.23
CA ASP A 145 0.76 1.98 21.63
C ASP A 145 1.33 0.58 21.95
N LYS A 146 0.47 -0.44 22.01
CA LYS A 146 0.81 -1.79 22.49
C LYS A 146 1.46 -2.68 21.42
N GLU A 147 2.21 -3.67 21.89
CA GLU A 147 2.76 -4.76 21.07
C GLU A 147 1.93 -6.04 21.23
N TYR A 148 1.76 -6.77 20.12
CA TYR A 148 0.94 -7.98 20.07
C TYR A 148 1.69 -9.10 19.33
N HIS A 149 1.39 -10.34 19.69
CA HIS A 149 1.83 -11.52 18.93
C HIS A 149 0.88 -11.76 17.76
N TRP A 150 1.44 -11.94 16.56
CA TRP A 150 0.68 -12.42 15.42
C TRP A 150 0.40 -13.93 15.57
N MET A 151 -0.86 -14.33 15.44
CA MET A 151 -1.28 -15.73 15.57
C MET A 151 -2.18 -16.07 14.39
N ILE A 152 -1.87 -17.18 13.70
CA ILE A 152 -2.64 -17.68 12.56
C ILE A 152 -3.08 -19.12 12.81
N LYS A 153 -4.25 -19.48 12.29
CA LYS A 153 -4.76 -20.85 12.25
C LYS A 153 -5.46 -21.07 10.91
N PHE A 154 -5.09 -22.14 10.21
CA PHE A 154 -5.71 -22.54 8.96
C PHE A 154 -7.04 -23.26 9.19
N LEU A 155 -8.01 -23.00 8.32
CA LEU A 155 -9.37 -23.57 8.35
C LEU A 155 -9.53 -24.66 7.29
#